data_AF-A0A836CKQ8-F1
#
_entry.id   AF-A0A836CKQ8-F1
#
_cell.length_a   1.000
_cell.length_b   1.000
_cell.length_c   1.000
_cell.angle_alpha   90.00
_cell.angle_beta   90.00
_cell.angle_gamma   90.00
#
_symmetry.space_group_name_H-M   'P 1'
#
loop_
_entity.id
_entity.type
_entity.pdbx_description
1 polymer ?
#
loop_
_entity_poly.entity_id
_entity_poly.type
_entity_poly.pdbx_seq_one_letter_code
_entity_poly.pdbx_strand_id
1 'polypeptide(L)'
;MREFIESNGDYRGEKALEANKPLYAHQDALPPLPVAPLQETCAKYLASVKALVSEAQYKQTEAVVAEFLRPGGVGERLHAQLRERAQRSHAEGTSWLAQWWNQLGYLQVRDPVVINVSYFYHFSDSPRPEDQHQ
;
A
#
# COMPACT_ATOMS: atom_id res chain seq x y z
N MET A 1 6.20 -32.06 25.02
CA MET A 1 5.32 -30.91 25.30
C MET A 1 5.64 -29.87 24.24
N ARG A 2 4.68 -29.45 23.39
CA ARG A 2 4.95 -28.39 22.41
C ARG A 2 5.03 -27.07 23.17
N GLU A 3 6.13 -26.34 23.03
CA GLU A 3 6.25 -24.98 23.55
C GLU A 3 5.15 -24.10 22.93
N PHE A 4 4.43 -23.37 23.77
CA PHE A 4 3.58 -22.28 23.30
C PHE A 4 4.48 -21.10 22.98
N ILE A 5 4.39 -20.60 21.75
CA ILE A 5 5.08 -19.39 21.32
C ILE A 5 4.01 -18.32 21.14
N GLU A 6 4.12 -17.24 21.90
CA GLU A 6 3.24 -16.08 21.83
C GLU A 6 3.74 -15.13 20.73
N SER A 7 2.84 -14.73 19.84
CA SER A 7 3.14 -13.72 18.82
C SER A 7 2.69 -12.35 19.31
N ASN A 8 3.59 -11.37 19.25
CA ASN A 8 3.34 -9.99 19.66
C ASN A 8 2.86 -9.12 18.48
N GLY A 9 2.59 -9.73 17.32
CA GLY A 9 2.24 -9.02 16.10
C GLY A 9 3.41 -8.29 15.43
N ASP A 10 4.64 -8.44 15.95
CA ASP A 10 5.86 -8.02 15.25
C ASP A 10 6.26 -9.08 14.23
N TYR A 11 5.52 -9.10 13.13
CA TYR A 11 5.67 -10.04 12.03
C TYR A 11 7.13 -10.12 11.50
N ARG A 12 7.95 -9.07 11.68
CA ARG A 12 9.35 -9.05 11.21
C ARG A 12 10.35 -9.47 12.28
N GLY A 13 10.16 -9.03 13.52
CA GLY A 13 10.91 -9.52 14.68
C GLY A 13 10.70 -11.01 14.93
N GLU A 14 9.55 -11.54 14.49
CA GLU A 14 9.13 -12.92 14.68
C GLU A 14 9.23 -13.77 13.39
N LYS A 15 10.07 -13.39 12.40
CA LYS A 15 10.23 -14.13 11.12
C LYS A 15 10.52 -15.64 11.32
N ALA A 16 11.14 -16.02 12.45
CA ALA A 16 11.37 -17.41 12.80
C ALA A 16 10.07 -18.24 12.91
N LEU A 17 8.92 -17.62 13.23
CA LEU A 17 7.61 -18.28 13.27
C LEU A 17 7.13 -18.75 11.89
N GLU A 18 7.72 -18.19 10.82
CA GLU A 18 7.37 -18.46 9.42
C GLU A 18 8.32 -19.45 8.74
N ALA A 19 9.51 -19.64 9.32
CA ALA A 19 10.54 -20.49 8.73
C ALA A 19 10.04 -21.92 8.49
N ASN A 20 10.34 -22.46 7.31
CA ASN A 20 10.08 -23.85 6.89
C ASN A 20 8.61 -24.28 6.84
N LYS A 21 7.65 -23.36 6.83
CA LYS A 21 6.23 -23.70 6.62
C LYS A 21 5.87 -23.56 5.13
N PRO A 22 5.11 -24.52 4.55
CA PRO A 22 4.63 -24.41 3.17
C PRO A 22 3.92 -23.09 2.84
N LEU A 23 3.24 -22.49 3.83
CA LEU A 23 2.55 -21.21 3.72
C LEU A 23 3.47 -20.05 3.28
N TYR A 24 4.73 -20.04 3.72
CA TYR A 24 5.67 -18.93 3.51
C TYR A 24 6.79 -19.24 2.51
N ALA A 25 6.74 -20.40 1.86
CA ALA A 25 7.83 -20.91 1.01
C ALA A 25 8.22 -19.99 -0.16
N HIS A 26 7.34 -19.06 -0.55
CA HIS A 26 7.57 -18.11 -1.65
C HIS A 26 7.76 -16.66 -1.19
N GLN A 27 7.66 -16.37 0.10
CA GLN A 27 7.69 -14.99 0.61
C GLN A 27 9.02 -14.29 0.29
N ASP A 28 10.15 -14.99 0.45
CA ASP A 28 11.49 -14.47 0.14
C ASP A 28 11.78 -14.36 -1.36
N ALA A 29 10.96 -14.99 -2.22
CA ALA A 29 11.10 -14.95 -3.68
C ALA A 29 10.29 -13.83 -4.35
N LEU A 30 9.48 -13.08 -3.59
CA LEU A 30 8.66 -12.00 -4.12
C LEU A 30 9.54 -10.82 -4.58
N PRO A 31 9.24 -10.23 -5.75
CA PRO A 31 9.97 -9.05 -6.22
C PRO A 31 9.65 -7.83 -5.34
N PRO A 32 10.57 -6.85 -5.25
CA PRO A 32 10.30 -5.60 -4.57
C PRO A 32 9.20 -4.81 -5.30
N LEU A 33 8.43 -4.01 -4.54
CA LEU A 33 7.47 -3.07 -5.12
C LEU A 33 8.24 -2.00 -5.93
N PRO A 34 8.01 -1.87 -7.25
CA PRO A 34 8.74 -0.92 -8.07
C PRO A 34 8.32 0.53 -7.76
N VAL A 35 9.20 1.47 -8.10
CA VAL A 35 8.87 2.90 -8.18
C VAL A 35 8.73 3.25 -9.66
N ALA A 36 7.51 3.58 -10.10
CA ALA A 36 7.24 3.91 -11.50
C ALA A 36 7.98 5.19 -11.93
N PRO A 37 8.41 5.32 -13.19
CA PRO A 37 9.05 6.53 -13.68
C PRO A 37 8.22 7.78 -13.40
N LEU A 38 8.89 8.87 -13.01
CA LEU A 38 8.25 10.12 -12.64
C LEU A 38 7.37 10.67 -13.78
N GLN A 39 7.91 10.67 -15.00
CA GLN A 39 7.23 11.18 -16.20
C GLN A 39 5.98 10.36 -16.53
N GLU A 40 6.07 9.02 -16.45
CA GLU A 40 4.91 8.15 -16.68
C GLU A 40 3.82 8.35 -15.62
N THR A 41 4.23 8.54 -14.37
CA THR A 41 3.30 8.81 -13.26
C THR A 41 2.57 10.13 -13.48
N CYS A 42 3.29 11.19 -13.84
CA CYS A 42 2.71 12.50 -14.16
C CYS A 42 1.79 12.45 -15.39
N ALA A 43 2.15 11.72 -16.44
CA ALA A 43 1.31 11.54 -17.63
C ALA A 43 -0.01 10.82 -17.29
N LYS A 44 0.06 9.73 -16.52
CA LYS A 44 -1.13 9.01 -16.04
C LYS A 44 -1.99 9.88 -15.13
N TYR A 45 -1.37 10.68 -14.25
CA TYR A 45 -2.08 11.63 -13.40
C TYR A 45 -2.89 12.65 -14.22
N LEU A 46 -2.27 13.29 -15.22
CA LEU A 46 -2.97 14.24 -16.09
C LEU A 46 -4.12 13.58 -16.85
N ALA A 47 -3.91 12.39 -17.41
CA ALA A 47 -4.96 11.64 -18.10
C ALA A 47 -6.17 11.36 -17.20
N SER A 48 -5.94 10.99 -15.94
CA SER A 48 -6.99 10.73 -14.95
C SER A 48 -7.72 12.00 -14.51
N VAL A 49 -6.99 13.11 -14.27
CA VAL A 49 -7.59 14.37 -13.79
C VAL A 49 -8.45 15.03 -14.86
N LYS A 50 -8.10 14.88 -16.14
CA LYS A 50 -8.81 15.53 -17.25
C LYS A 50 -10.31 15.28 -17.27
N ALA A 51 -10.76 14.11 -16.83
CA ALA A 51 -12.19 13.76 -16.78
C ALA A 51 -12.93 14.35 -15.57
N LEU A 52 -12.21 14.89 -14.57
CA LEU A 52 -12.75 15.31 -13.28
C LEU A 52 -12.85 16.84 -13.14
N VAL A 53 -12.24 17.60 -14.05
CA VAL A 53 -12.07 19.06 -13.90
C VAL A 53 -12.43 19.80 -15.18
N SER A 54 -12.73 21.09 -15.05
CA SER A 54 -12.93 21.96 -16.21
C SER A 54 -11.64 22.16 -17.02
N GLU A 55 -11.77 22.58 -18.28
CA GLU A 55 -10.60 22.84 -19.13
C GLU A 55 -9.64 23.88 -18.53
N ALA A 56 -10.16 24.93 -17.90
CA ALA A 56 -9.35 25.96 -17.25
C ALA A 56 -8.53 25.39 -16.07
N GLN A 57 -9.15 24.56 -15.23
CA GLN A 57 -8.47 23.87 -14.13
C GLN A 57 -7.44 22.86 -14.65
N TYR A 58 -7.76 22.12 -15.70
CA TYR A 58 -6.84 21.17 -16.31
C TYR A 58 -5.57 21.86 -16.83
N LYS A 59 -5.70 23.00 -17.52
CA LYS A 59 -4.54 23.81 -17.97
C LYS A 59 -3.67 24.28 -16.79
N GLN A 60 -4.28 24.65 -15.68
CA GLN A 60 -3.55 24.98 -14.46
C GLN A 60 -2.80 23.75 -13.90
N THR A 61 -3.43 22.58 -13.87
CA THR A 61 -2.80 21.32 -13.46
C THR A 61 -1.62 20.97 -14.37
N GLU A 62 -1.76 21.11 -15.69
CA GLU A 62 -0.67 20.88 -16.65
C GLU A 62 0.54 21.77 -16.37
N ALA A 63 0.31 23.06 -16.10
CA ALA A 63 1.40 23.98 -15.76
C ALA A 63 2.12 23.59 -14.46
N VAL A 64 1.38 23.17 -13.43
CA VAL A 64 1.95 22.70 -12.16
C VAL A 64 2.76 21.41 -12.36
N VAL A 65 2.24 20.46 -13.13
CA VAL A 65 2.96 19.21 -13.45
C VAL A 65 4.21 19.48 -14.26
N ALA A 66 4.16 20.40 -15.23
CA ALA A 66 5.32 20.80 -16.01
C ALA A 66 6.42 21.40 -15.12
N GLU A 67 6.07 22.28 -14.18
CA GLU A 67 7.02 22.85 -13.21
C GLU A 67 7.60 21.76 -12.28
N PHE A 68 6.76 20.82 -11.82
CA PHE A 68 7.20 19.70 -10.99
C PHE A 68 8.23 18.80 -11.69
N LEU A 69 8.09 18.64 -13.01
CA LEU A 69 8.96 17.83 -13.88
C LEU A 69 10.20 18.55 -14.40
N ARG A 70 10.40 19.83 -14.07
CA ARG A 70 11.58 20.56 -14.57
C ARG A 70 12.88 19.89 -14.16
N PRO A 71 13.92 19.94 -15.01
CA PRO A 71 15.26 19.51 -14.63
C PRO A 71 15.74 20.25 -13.39
N GLY A 72 16.21 19.52 -12.38
CA GLY A 72 16.59 20.06 -11.06
C GLY A 72 15.40 20.50 -10.19
N GLY A 73 14.18 20.23 -10.64
CA GLY A 73 12.94 20.57 -9.95
C GLY A 73 12.65 19.68 -8.74
N VAL A 74 11.59 20.02 -8.02
CA VAL A 74 11.20 19.31 -6.79
C VAL A 74 10.83 17.85 -7.09
N GLY A 75 10.20 17.57 -8.23
CA GLY A 75 9.80 16.21 -8.60
C GLY A 75 10.97 15.25 -8.76
N GLU A 76 12.06 15.67 -9.42
CA GLU A 76 13.27 14.85 -9.56
C GLU A 76 13.90 14.53 -8.20
N ARG A 77 14.00 15.53 -7.32
CA ARG A 77 14.55 15.35 -5.97
C ARG A 77 13.71 14.38 -5.13
N LEU A 78 12.39 14.56 -5.11
CA LEU A 78 11.48 13.68 -4.37
C LEU A 78 11.49 12.26 -4.94
N HIS A 79 11.53 12.12 -6.27
CA HIS A 79 11.60 10.81 -6.92
C HIS A 79 12.91 10.09 -6.59
N ALA A 80 14.04 10.79 -6.55
CA ALA A 80 15.32 10.22 -6.13
C ALA A 80 15.27 9.72 -4.67
N GLN A 81 14.71 10.52 -3.76
CA GLN A 81 14.52 10.12 -2.36
C GLN A 81 13.59 8.91 -2.22
N LEU A 82 12.53 8.83 -3.03
CA LEU A 82 11.62 7.69 -3.06
C LEU A 82 12.33 6.41 -3.53
N ARG A 83 13.19 6.50 -4.56
CA ARG A 83 13.98 5.36 -5.04
C ARG A 83 14.99 4.89 -4.01
N GLU A 84 15.65 5.81 -3.31
CA GLU A 84 16.55 5.47 -2.21
C GLU A 84 15.80 4.76 -1.06
N ARG A 85 14.61 5.27 -0.69
CA ARG A 85 13.74 4.59 0.26
C ARG A 85 13.37 3.18 -0.24
N ALA A 86 13.05 3.01 -1.51
CA ALA A 86 12.72 1.71 -2.08
C ALA A 86 13.88 0.71 -2.01
N GLN A 87 15.11 1.16 -2.26
CA GLN A 87 16.30 0.33 -2.09
C GLN A 87 16.49 -0.08 -0.63
N ARG A 88 16.40 0.86 0.32
CA ARG A 88 16.53 0.57 1.76
C ARG A 88 15.45 -0.39 2.25
N SER A 89 14.18 -0.12 1.92
CA SER A 89 13.06 -0.97 2.27
C SER A 89 13.19 -2.38 1.70
N HIS A 90 13.68 -2.54 0.47
CA HIS A 90 13.92 -3.86 -0.08
C HIS A 90 15.03 -4.61 0.67
N ALA A 91 16.14 -3.95 1.02
CA ALA A 91 17.20 -4.55 1.83
C ALA A 91 16.70 -4.98 3.22
N GLU A 92 15.70 -4.29 3.76
CA GLU A 92 15.00 -4.64 5.01
C GLU A 92 13.89 -5.70 4.83
N GLY A 93 13.70 -6.24 3.61
CA GLY A 93 12.67 -7.24 3.33
C GLY A 93 11.24 -6.69 3.30
N THR A 94 11.05 -5.41 2.97
CA THR A 94 9.74 -4.73 2.94
C THR A 94 9.48 -3.94 1.66
N SER A 95 8.22 -3.61 1.43
CA SER A 95 7.81 -2.57 0.49
C SER A 95 8.06 -1.17 1.07
N TRP A 96 8.48 -0.24 0.21
CA TRP A 96 8.65 1.18 0.53
C TRP A 96 7.35 1.88 0.94
N LEU A 97 6.22 1.33 0.49
CA LEU A 97 4.89 1.88 0.70
C LEU A 97 4.22 1.34 1.97
N ALA A 98 4.59 0.14 2.44
CA ALA A 98 3.83 -0.58 3.49
C ALA A 98 3.62 0.26 4.76
N GLN A 99 4.70 0.85 5.31
CA GLN A 99 4.60 1.69 6.50
C GLN A 99 3.75 2.93 6.26
N TRP A 100 3.97 3.64 5.14
CA TRP A 100 3.22 4.85 4.81
C TRP A 100 1.74 4.57 4.59
N TRP A 101 1.41 3.47 3.92
CA TRP A 101 0.04 3.06 3.69
C TRP A 101 -0.69 2.74 4.99
N ASN A 102 -0.07 1.94 5.87
CA ASN A 102 -0.66 1.59 7.16
C ASN A 102 -0.82 2.83 8.05
N GLN A 103 0.21 3.69 8.12
CA GLN A 103 0.17 4.87 8.99
C GLN A 103 -0.79 5.94 8.46
N LEU A 104 -0.59 6.40 7.23
CA LEU A 104 -1.32 7.55 6.68
C LEU A 104 -2.71 7.16 6.18
N GLY A 105 -2.88 5.93 5.68
CA GLY A 105 -4.16 5.45 5.14
C GLY A 105 -5.12 4.91 6.20
N TYR A 106 -4.62 4.48 7.36
CA TYR A 106 -5.46 3.86 8.40
C TYR A 106 -5.15 4.36 9.81
N LEU A 107 -3.94 4.14 10.33
CA LEU A 107 -3.66 4.30 11.76
C LEU A 107 -3.69 5.76 12.24
N GLN A 108 -3.49 6.72 11.35
CA GLN A 108 -3.62 8.15 11.64
C GLN A 108 -4.99 8.73 11.25
N VAL A 109 -5.81 7.99 10.50
CA VAL A 109 -7.17 8.42 10.15
C VAL A 109 -8.04 8.35 11.41
N ARG A 110 -8.75 9.44 11.70
CA ARG A 110 -9.53 9.58 12.95
C ARG A 110 -11.02 9.33 12.77
N ASP A 111 -11.45 9.05 11.55
CA ASP A 111 -12.83 8.73 11.25
C ASP A 111 -13.22 7.36 11.83
N PRO A 112 -14.49 7.14 12.23
CA PRO A 112 -14.92 5.87 12.79
C PRO A 112 -14.69 4.71 11.81
N VAL A 113 -14.03 3.65 12.29
CA VAL A 113 -13.73 2.47 11.46
C VAL A 113 -15.00 1.73 11.00
N VAL A 114 -16.08 1.79 11.81
CA VAL A 114 -17.33 1.03 11.61
C VAL A 114 -17.98 1.30 10.25
N ILE A 115 -17.96 2.54 9.78
CA ILE A 115 -18.58 2.93 8.52
C ILE A 115 -17.54 3.11 7.41
N ASN A 116 -16.37 3.66 7.73
CA ASN A 116 -15.46 4.18 6.73
C ASN A 116 -14.43 3.15 6.23
N VAL A 117 -14.19 2.06 6.96
CA VAL A 117 -13.12 1.11 6.65
C VAL A 117 -13.56 -0.35 6.78
N SER A 118 -14.27 -0.70 7.85
CA SER A 118 -14.64 -2.07 8.16
C SER A 118 -15.76 -2.56 7.23
N TYR A 119 -15.40 -3.32 6.20
CA TYR A 119 -16.35 -4.03 5.34
C TYR A 119 -16.78 -5.36 5.97
N PHE A 120 -17.92 -5.89 5.53
CA PHE A 120 -18.43 -7.19 5.97
C PHE A 120 -18.70 -8.11 4.78
N TYR A 121 -18.63 -9.41 5.04
CA TYR A 121 -19.12 -10.44 4.14
C TYR A 121 -20.26 -11.18 4.82
N HIS A 122 -21.28 -11.52 4.04
CA HIS A 122 -22.36 -12.39 4.49
C HIS A 122 -22.24 -13.73 3.73
N PHE A 123 -22.27 -14.82 4.49
CA PHE A 123 -22.33 -16.17 3.93
C PHE A 123 -23.78 -16.62 3.89
N SER A 124 -24.09 -17.48 2.92
CA SER A 124 -25.39 -18.17 2.91
C SER A 124 -25.62 -18.89 4.23
N ASP A 125 -26.87 -18.89 4.67
CA ASP A 125 -27.29 -19.70 5.81
C ASP A 125 -26.91 -21.16 5.58
N SER A 126 -26.64 -21.84 6.69
CA SER A 126 -26.41 -23.28 6.67
C SER A 126 -27.62 -23.98 6.01
N PRO A 127 -27.39 -24.93 5.09
CA PRO A 127 -28.48 -25.70 4.51
C PRO A 127 -29.13 -26.65 5.53
N ARG A 128 -28.55 -26.77 6.74
CA ARG A 128 -29.04 -27.60 7.83
C ARG A 128 -30.06 -26.81 8.66
N PRO A 129 -31.32 -27.27 8.76
CA PRO A 129 -32.37 -26.57 9.50
C PRO A 129 -32.05 -26.32 10.97
N GLU A 130 -31.27 -27.20 11.62
CA GLU A 130 -30.89 -27.06 13.03
C GLU A 130 -29.98 -25.85 13.31
N ASP A 131 -29.32 -25.30 12.29
CA ASP A 131 -28.43 -24.14 12.41
C ASP A 131 -29.14 -22.81 12.11
N GLN A 132 -30.40 -22.84 11.62
CA GLN A 132 -31.12 -21.65 11.11
C GLN A 132 -31.83 -20.81 12.19
N HIS A 133 -31.74 -21.21 13.45
CA HIS A 133 -32.46 -20.58 14.58
C HIS A 133 -31.54 -20.08 15.70
N GLN A 134 -30.24 -19.95 15.44
CA GLN A 134 -29.28 -19.36 16.39
C GLN A 134 -29.09 -17.85 16.14
#